data_AF-A0A9D7NKI8-F1
#
_entry.id   AF-A0A9D7NKI8-F1
#
_cell.length_a   1.000
_cell.length_b   1.000
_cell.length_c   1.000
_cell.angle_alpha   90.00
_cell.angle_beta   90.00
_cell.angle_gamma   90.00
#
_symmetry.space_group_name_H-M   'P 1'
#
loop_
_entity.id
_entity.type
_entity.pdbx_description
1 polymer ?
#
loop_
_entity_poly.entity_id
_entity_poly.type
_entity_poly.pdbx_seq_one_letter_code
_entity_poly.pdbx_strand_id
1 'polypeptide(L)'
;MLDNAEDGSKAILLGHKVGDTLKMDVFALEKDRDEDFVRRYFLGLEKEDEREINERVFQITIEEASRIEAAEMGEEFYNTYFGEGRVTSEEEAREAIRLDYGQYFDQQANALLFRDLQERLLELNQLPLPEAFLKRWVLSSNENATVESVEKGFESFTKSLQWSLIRNKAARLFGIQVTEDDLKAYFANRVLSYFGGQLNDMNLINGMVERLMQDEKQVDQAGDEVLLDKLQAAINAVVTINLKPIPEEEFVEIIRQAQAEAQTQQAEADILGEEE
;
A
#
# COMPACT_ATOMS: atom_id res chain seq x y z
N MET A 1 4.82 -24.70 14.64
CA MET A 1 4.59 -25.13 16.03
C MET A 1 5.91 -25.38 16.77
N LEU A 2 6.78 -26.31 16.33
CA LEU A 2 8.07 -26.58 16.99
C LEU A 2 9.05 -25.38 17.05
N ASP A 3 9.02 -24.48 16.07
CA ASP A 3 9.87 -23.28 16.09
C ASP A 3 9.39 -22.20 17.04
N ASN A 4 8.08 -22.18 17.31
CA ASN A 4 7.46 -21.29 18.29
C ASN A 4 7.37 -21.93 19.67
N ALA A 5 7.77 -23.19 19.84
CA ALA A 5 7.68 -23.89 21.12
C ALA A 5 8.66 -23.31 22.14
N GLU A 6 8.27 -23.26 23.43
CA GLU A 6 9.23 -22.95 24.50
C GLU A 6 10.38 -23.97 24.52
N ASP A 7 11.58 -23.55 24.96
CA ASP A 7 12.77 -24.40 24.87
C ASP A 7 12.64 -25.71 25.67
N GLY A 8 11.98 -25.66 26.83
CA GLY A 8 11.66 -26.84 27.62
C GLY A 8 10.66 -27.77 26.93
N SER A 9 9.61 -27.19 26.33
CA SER A 9 8.60 -27.92 25.57
C SER A 9 9.16 -28.54 24.29
N LYS A 10 10.02 -27.82 23.59
CA LYS A 10 10.72 -28.27 22.38
C LYS A 10 11.62 -29.48 22.65
N ALA A 11 12.37 -29.46 23.74
CA ALA A 11 13.24 -30.58 24.12
C ALA A 11 12.45 -31.88 24.37
N ILE A 12 11.26 -31.77 24.98
CA ILE A 12 10.37 -32.91 25.22
C ILE A 12 9.82 -33.43 23.89
N LEU A 13 9.30 -32.55 23.03
CA LEU A 13 8.69 -32.94 21.76
C LEU A 13 9.67 -33.58 20.78
N LEU A 14 10.94 -33.14 20.76
CA LEU A 14 11.99 -33.71 19.88
C LEU A 14 12.32 -35.19 20.17
N GLY A 15 12.00 -35.68 21.36
CA GLY A 15 12.24 -37.08 21.76
C GLY A 15 11.10 -38.04 21.40
N HIS A 16 9.97 -37.54 20.91
CA HIS A 16 8.75 -38.32 20.68
C HIS A 16 8.41 -38.43 19.19
N LYS A 17 7.65 -39.46 18.83
CA LYS A 17 7.19 -39.71 17.45
C LYS A 17 5.70 -39.45 17.31
N VAL A 18 5.25 -39.40 16.06
CA VAL A 18 3.82 -39.38 15.72
C VAL A 18 3.11 -40.57 16.38
N GLY A 19 1.97 -40.27 17.01
CA GLY A 19 1.16 -41.20 17.79
C GLY A 19 1.53 -41.28 19.27
N ASP A 20 2.65 -40.69 19.70
CA ASP A 20 2.98 -40.63 21.12
C ASP A 20 2.07 -39.64 21.85
N THR A 21 1.78 -39.98 23.10
CA THR A 21 0.94 -39.18 23.99
C THR A 21 1.76 -38.74 25.20
N LEU A 22 1.67 -37.46 25.54
CA LEU A 22 2.46 -36.82 26.58
C LEU A 22 1.63 -35.81 27.36
N LYS A 23 1.99 -35.61 28.63
CA LYS A 23 1.34 -34.62 29.50
C LYS A 23 2.19 -33.38 29.59
N MET A 24 1.67 -32.23 29.15
CA MET A 24 2.40 -30.97 29.11
C MET A 24 1.52 -29.79 29.51
N ASP A 25 2.16 -28.74 30.04
CA ASP A 25 1.50 -27.45 30.25
C ASP A 25 1.25 -26.78 28.90
N VAL A 26 -0.02 -26.64 28.50
CA VAL A 26 -0.41 -26.05 27.21
C VAL A 26 -0.18 -24.53 27.19
N PHE A 27 -0.11 -23.89 28.36
CA PHE A 27 0.17 -22.46 28.47
C PHE A 27 1.66 -22.13 28.41
N ALA A 28 2.53 -23.13 28.53
CA ALA A 28 3.98 -23.02 28.33
C ALA A 28 4.44 -23.79 27.07
N LEU A 29 3.52 -24.07 26.15
CA LEU A 29 3.82 -24.86 24.96
C LEU A 29 4.51 -24.00 23.89
N GLU A 30 4.00 -22.79 23.65
CA GLU A 30 4.55 -21.82 22.69
C GLU A 30 5.01 -20.53 23.39
N LYS A 31 6.09 -19.94 22.87
CA LYS A 31 6.62 -18.64 23.26
C LYS A 31 5.64 -17.53 22.87
N ASP A 32 5.61 -16.47 23.67
CA ASP A 32 4.87 -15.23 23.40
C ASP A 32 3.36 -15.44 23.14
N ARG A 33 2.76 -16.45 23.79
CA ARG A 33 1.31 -16.67 23.78
C ARG A 33 0.68 -16.23 25.09
N ASP A 34 -0.36 -15.43 24.98
CA ASP A 34 -1.19 -15.05 26.13
C ASP A 34 -2.22 -16.15 26.45
N GLU A 35 -2.90 -15.98 27.57
CA GLU A 35 -3.90 -16.93 28.04
C GLU A 35 -5.08 -17.04 27.05
N ASP A 36 -5.50 -15.92 26.46
CA ASP A 36 -6.60 -15.87 25.50
C ASP A 36 -6.31 -16.70 24.23
N PHE A 37 -5.08 -16.62 23.73
CA PHE A 37 -4.62 -17.43 22.61
C PHE A 37 -4.71 -18.93 22.93
N VAL A 38 -4.19 -19.33 24.09
CA VAL A 38 -4.18 -20.74 24.51
C VAL A 38 -5.59 -21.28 24.69
N ARG A 39 -6.47 -20.51 25.35
CA ARG A 39 -7.88 -20.87 25.54
C ARG A 39 -8.60 -21.08 24.20
N ARG A 40 -8.37 -20.20 23.24
CA ARG A 40 -9.04 -20.26 21.94
C ARG A 40 -8.48 -21.35 21.03
N TYR A 41 -7.17 -21.40 20.88
CA TYR A 41 -6.53 -22.20 19.82
C TYR A 41 -6.05 -23.57 20.28
N PHE A 42 -5.69 -23.73 21.55
CA PHE A 42 -5.28 -25.05 22.08
C PHE A 42 -6.43 -25.76 22.78
N LEU A 43 -7.29 -25.01 23.48
CA LEU A 43 -8.41 -25.58 24.23
C LEU A 43 -9.76 -25.48 23.50
N GLY A 44 -9.81 -24.76 22.37
CA GLY A 44 -11.01 -24.67 21.53
C GLY A 44 -12.18 -23.94 22.20
N LEU A 45 -11.91 -23.06 23.18
CA LEU A 45 -12.95 -22.32 23.88
C LEU A 45 -13.44 -21.12 23.05
N GLU A 46 -14.74 -20.83 23.17
CA GLU A 46 -15.33 -19.63 22.58
C GLU A 46 -14.82 -18.38 23.30
N LYS A 47 -14.88 -17.23 22.61
CA LYS A 47 -14.31 -15.97 23.10
C LYS A 47 -15.00 -15.50 24.39
N GLU A 48 -16.29 -15.81 24.55
CA GLU A 48 -17.11 -15.47 25.72
C GLU A 48 -17.03 -16.50 26.86
N ASP A 49 -16.23 -17.56 26.71
CA ASP A 49 -16.14 -18.62 27.73
C ASP A 49 -15.14 -18.26 28.84
N GLU A 50 -15.67 -17.80 29.97
CA GLU A 50 -14.91 -17.36 31.15
C GLU A 50 -14.63 -18.48 32.18
N ARG A 51 -14.79 -19.76 31.83
CA ARG A 51 -14.56 -20.86 32.79
C ARG A 51 -13.15 -20.84 33.36
N GLU A 52 -13.02 -21.05 34.66
CA GLU A 52 -11.72 -21.12 35.33
C GLU A 52 -11.02 -22.45 34.96
N ILE A 53 -9.77 -22.37 34.48
CA ILE A 53 -8.99 -23.53 34.06
C ILE A 53 -8.01 -23.88 35.18
N ASN A 54 -8.45 -24.76 36.07
CA ASN A 54 -7.70 -25.15 37.27
C ASN A 54 -6.51 -26.08 36.97
N GLU A 55 -6.52 -26.77 35.84
CA GLU A 55 -5.45 -27.67 35.40
C GLU A 55 -4.76 -27.10 34.16
N ARG A 56 -3.45 -26.89 34.25
CA ARG A 56 -2.64 -26.39 33.13
C ARG A 56 -2.04 -27.50 32.28
N VAL A 57 -1.95 -28.71 32.84
CA VAL A 57 -1.32 -29.87 32.22
C VAL A 57 -2.36 -30.71 31.50
N PHE A 58 -2.26 -30.78 30.17
CA PHE A 58 -3.15 -31.58 29.33
C PHE A 58 -2.41 -32.72 28.68
N GLN A 59 -3.18 -33.72 28.25
CA GLN A 59 -2.69 -34.81 27.43
C GLN A 59 -2.68 -34.38 25.96
N ILE A 60 -1.50 -34.30 25.36
CA ILE A 60 -1.27 -33.96 23.96
C ILE A 60 -0.89 -35.23 23.20
N THR A 61 -1.41 -35.40 22.00
CA THR A 61 -1.03 -36.47 21.06
C THR A 61 -0.37 -35.84 19.85
N ILE A 62 0.79 -36.37 19.43
CA ILE A 62 1.47 -35.90 18.22
C ILE A 62 0.78 -36.54 17.02
N GLU A 63 -0.04 -35.78 16.29
CA GLU A 63 -0.77 -36.30 15.13
C GLU A 63 0.05 -36.25 13.83
N GLU A 64 0.86 -35.22 13.66
CA GLU A 64 1.69 -35.02 12.47
C GLU A 64 3.05 -34.44 12.87
N ALA A 65 4.10 -34.88 12.20
CA ALA A 65 5.43 -34.30 12.29
C ALA A 65 5.94 -34.03 10.88
N SER A 66 5.86 -32.77 10.46
CA SER A 66 6.38 -32.31 9.17
C SER A 66 7.70 -31.55 9.38
N ARG A 67 8.55 -31.56 8.34
CA ARG A 67 9.79 -30.79 8.28
C ARG A 67 9.72 -29.86 7.09
N ILE A 68 10.10 -28.61 7.30
CA ILE A 68 10.35 -27.67 6.21
C ILE A 68 11.76 -27.96 5.70
N GLU A 69 11.87 -28.46 4.48
CA GLU A 69 13.14 -28.59 3.76
C GLU A 69 13.16 -27.60 2.61
N ALA A 70 14.35 -27.08 2.30
CA ALA A 70 14.51 -26.21 1.14
C ALA A 70 14.20 -27.03 -0.12
N ALA A 71 13.27 -26.53 -0.93
CA ALA A 71 12.94 -27.17 -2.19
C ALA A 71 14.14 -27.12 -3.16
N GLU A 72 14.30 -28.15 -3.97
CA GLU A 72 15.27 -28.15 -5.06
C GLU A 72 14.87 -27.08 -6.09
N MET A 73 15.82 -26.24 -6.50
CA MET A 73 15.59 -25.15 -7.45
C MET A 73 15.47 -25.68 -8.89
N GLY A 74 14.36 -26.38 -9.16
CA GLY A 74 13.97 -26.91 -10.46
C GLY A 74 12.67 -26.33 -11.00
N GLU A 75 12.18 -26.90 -12.10
CA GLU A 75 10.98 -26.44 -12.80
C GLU A 75 9.73 -26.40 -11.88
N GLU A 76 9.53 -27.41 -11.03
CA GLU A 76 8.43 -27.44 -10.07
C GLU A 76 8.49 -26.29 -9.06
N PHE A 77 9.69 -25.96 -8.58
CA PHE A 77 9.91 -24.83 -7.67
C PHE A 77 9.60 -23.49 -8.35
N TYR A 78 10.09 -23.28 -9.56
CA TYR A 78 9.84 -22.05 -10.31
C TYR A 78 8.37 -21.90 -10.71
N ASN A 79 7.73 -22.99 -11.17
CA ASN A 79 6.31 -22.99 -11.50
C ASN A 79 5.43 -22.70 -10.28
N THR A 80 5.81 -23.21 -9.10
CA THR A 80 5.08 -22.94 -7.85
C THR A 80 5.18 -21.46 -7.43
N TYR A 81 6.36 -20.85 -7.57
CA TYR A 81 6.58 -19.48 -7.10
C TYR A 81 6.20 -18.41 -8.13
N PHE A 82 6.62 -18.56 -9.38
CA PHE A 82 6.42 -17.56 -10.45
C PHE A 82 5.18 -17.83 -11.31
N GLY A 83 4.64 -19.05 -11.26
CA GLY A 83 3.58 -19.54 -12.15
C GLY A 83 4.12 -20.36 -13.32
N GLU A 84 3.28 -21.23 -13.85
CA GLU A 84 3.65 -22.22 -14.86
C GLU A 84 4.26 -21.58 -16.12
N GLY A 85 5.47 -22.02 -16.48
CA GLY A 85 6.16 -21.63 -17.72
C GLY A 85 6.70 -20.20 -17.74
N ARG A 86 6.68 -19.46 -16.63
CA ARG A 86 7.20 -18.09 -16.57
C ARG A 86 8.70 -18.01 -16.34
N VAL A 87 9.25 -18.94 -15.57
CA VAL A 87 10.67 -19.01 -15.19
C VAL A 87 11.10 -20.46 -15.24
N THR A 88 12.21 -20.74 -15.91
CA THR A 88 12.71 -22.10 -16.14
C THR A 88 14.14 -22.31 -15.64
N SER A 89 14.83 -21.25 -15.21
CA SER A 89 16.21 -21.29 -14.74
C SER A 89 16.45 -20.36 -13.57
N GLU A 90 17.55 -20.59 -12.84
CA GLU A 90 17.97 -19.72 -11.73
C GLU A 90 18.27 -18.29 -12.24
N GLU A 91 18.85 -18.17 -13.43
CA GLU A 91 19.18 -16.88 -14.05
C GLU A 91 17.91 -16.06 -14.33
N GLU A 92 16.89 -16.70 -14.91
CA GLU A 92 15.56 -16.10 -15.12
C GLU A 92 14.88 -15.75 -13.79
N ALA A 93 15.00 -16.61 -12.78
CA ALA A 93 14.43 -16.36 -11.46
C ALA A 93 15.08 -15.12 -10.80
N ARG A 94 16.42 -15.02 -10.85
CA ARG A 94 17.16 -13.87 -10.31
C ARG A 94 16.81 -12.59 -11.04
N GLU A 95 16.68 -12.63 -12.36
CA GLU A 95 16.28 -11.46 -13.15
C GLU A 95 14.84 -11.05 -12.86
N ALA A 96 13.91 -12.01 -12.74
CA ALA A 96 12.53 -11.74 -12.37
C ALA A 96 12.43 -11.07 -10.99
N ILE A 97 13.15 -11.59 -9.99
CA ILE A 97 13.22 -10.98 -8.65
C ILE A 97 13.85 -9.59 -8.73
N ARG A 98 14.92 -9.42 -9.51
CA ARG A 98 15.59 -8.11 -9.67
C ARG A 98 14.65 -7.08 -10.30
N LEU A 99 13.88 -7.48 -11.31
CA LEU A 99 12.91 -6.61 -11.98
C LEU A 99 11.75 -6.25 -11.05
N ASP A 100 11.19 -7.24 -10.34
CA ASP A 100 10.09 -7.02 -9.40
C ASP A 100 10.53 -6.09 -8.25
N TYR A 101 11.68 -6.39 -7.64
CA TYR A 101 12.26 -5.55 -6.59
C TYR A 101 12.60 -4.15 -7.13
N GLY A 102 13.19 -4.06 -8.33
CA GLY A 102 13.51 -2.80 -8.98
C GLY A 102 12.28 -1.94 -9.28
N GLN A 103 11.18 -2.54 -9.73
CA GLN A 103 9.93 -1.82 -10.01
C GLN A 103 9.38 -1.11 -8.78
N TYR A 104 9.48 -1.73 -7.60
CA TYR A 104 9.10 -1.08 -6.35
C TYR A 104 9.90 0.21 -6.12
N PHE A 105 11.24 0.15 -6.22
CA PHE A 105 12.08 1.33 -6.04
C PHE A 105 11.90 2.36 -7.14
N ASP A 106 11.69 1.94 -8.39
CA ASP A 106 11.42 2.83 -9.51
C ASP A 106 10.13 3.63 -9.28
N GLN A 107 9.07 2.99 -8.78
CA GLN A 107 7.83 3.69 -8.42
C GLN A 107 8.06 4.73 -7.32
N GLN A 108 8.77 4.37 -6.25
CA GLN A 108 9.08 5.30 -5.17
C GLN A 108 9.97 6.47 -5.63
N ALA A 109 10.98 6.19 -6.45
CA ALA A 109 11.89 7.21 -6.98
C ALA A 109 11.17 8.18 -7.91
N ASN A 110 10.27 7.67 -8.75
CA ASN A 110 9.44 8.50 -9.62
C ASN A 110 8.46 9.38 -8.82
N ALA A 111 7.87 8.85 -7.74
CA ALA A 111 7.00 9.63 -6.85
C ALA A 111 7.77 10.78 -6.17
N LEU A 112 8.97 10.50 -5.64
CA LEU A 112 9.83 11.53 -5.06
C LEU A 112 10.25 12.59 -6.09
N LEU A 113 10.66 12.15 -7.28
CA LEU A 113 11.01 13.07 -8.37
C LEU A 113 9.83 13.98 -8.72
N PHE A 114 8.61 13.43 -8.74
CA PHE A 114 7.42 14.20 -9.04
C PHE A 114 7.07 15.22 -7.95
N ARG A 115 7.20 14.84 -6.68
CA ARG A 115 7.06 15.75 -5.54
C ARG A 115 8.05 16.91 -5.65
N ASP A 116 9.34 16.60 -5.85
CA ASP A 116 10.40 17.61 -5.96
C ASP A 116 10.17 18.54 -7.16
N LEU A 117 9.65 18.00 -8.27
CA LEU A 117 9.23 18.77 -9.44
C LEU A 117 8.07 19.72 -9.09
N GLN A 118 7.04 19.24 -8.40
CA GLN A 118 5.90 20.05 -7.96
C GLN A 118 6.35 21.20 -7.06
N GLU A 119 7.16 20.91 -6.04
CA GLU A 119 7.74 21.92 -5.14
C GLU A 119 8.54 22.95 -5.93
N ARG A 120 9.40 22.49 -6.84
CA ARG A 120 10.22 23.37 -7.66
C ARG A 120 9.37 24.28 -8.57
N LEU A 121 8.29 23.76 -9.14
CA LEU A 121 7.39 24.54 -9.97
C LEU A 121 6.63 25.57 -9.13
N LEU A 122 6.21 25.25 -7.91
CA LEU A 122 5.58 26.19 -6.98
C LEU A 122 6.56 27.32 -6.61
N GLU A 123 7.81 26.99 -6.26
CA GLU A 123 8.85 27.99 -5.93
C GLU A 123 9.13 28.95 -7.09
N LEU A 124 9.22 28.43 -8.31
CA LEU A 124 9.50 29.22 -9.50
C LEU A 124 8.32 30.08 -9.95
N ASN A 125 7.10 29.72 -9.54
CA ASN A 125 5.86 30.37 -9.95
C ASN A 125 5.10 30.90 -8.73
N GLN A 126 5.71 31.83 -7.99
CA GLN A 126 5.02 32.52 -6.90
C GLN A 126 3.88 33.39 -7.47
N LEU A 127 2.65 32.93 -7.28
CA LEU A 127 1.45 33.61 -7.73
C LEU A 127 0.87 34.46 -6.59
N PRO A 128 0.73 35.78 -6.75
CA PRO A 128 0.06 36.59 -5.75
C PRO A 128 -1.43 36.23 -5.72
N LEU A 129 -1.86 35.56 -4.65
CA LEU A 129 -3.25 35.18 -4.44
C LEU A 129 -3.98 36.21 -3.57
N PRO A 130 -5.26 36.51 -3.84
CA PRO A 130 -6.03 37.47 -3.06
C PRO A 130 -6.51 36.84 -1.74
N GLU A 131 -5.64 36.80 -0.73
CA GLU A 131 -5.88 36.04 0.51
C GLU A 131 -7.22 36.36 1.19
N ALA A 132 -7.54 37.64 1.37
CA ALA A 132 -8.77 38.06 2.03
C ALA A 132 -10.03 37.61 1.27
N PHE A 133 -9.97 37.55 -0.06
CA PHE A 133 -11.07 37.01 -0.86
C PHE A 133 -11.17 35.50 -0.68
N LEU A 134 -10.05 34.78 -0.79
CA LEU A 134 -10.01 33.32 -0.69
C LEU A 134 -10.47 32.82 0.68
N LYS A 135 -10.00 33.43 1.78
CA LYS A 135 -10.46 33.10 3.14
C LYS A 135 -11.97 33.26 3.28
N ARG A 136 -12.52 34.39 2.79
CA ARG A 136 -13.98 34.62 2.80
C ARG A 136 -14.72 33.65 1.89
N TRP A 137 -14.13 33.30 0.75
CA TRP A 137 -14.70 32.35 -0.20
C TRP A 137 -14.82 30.96 0.44
N VAL A 138 -13.74 30.44 1.02
CA VAL A 138 -13.74 29.13 1.73
C VAL A 138 -14.80 29.10 2.83
N LEU A 139 -14.88 30.14 3.66
CA LEU A 139 -15.91 30.25 4.71
C LEU A 139 -17.35 30.28 4.15
N SER A 140 -17.54 30.73 2.92
CA SER A 140 -18.86 30.83 2.28
C SER A 140 -19.23 29.60 1.46
N SER A 141 -18.24 28.87 0.94
CA SER A 141 -18.44 27.70 0.09
C SER A 141 -18.46 26.40 0.86
N ASN A 142 -17.93 26.38 2.08
CA ASN A 142 -17.90 25.20 2.94
C ASN A 142 -18.69 25.45 4.23
N GLU A 143 -19.80 24.73 4.40
CA GLU A 143 -20.68 24.85 5.57
C GLU A 143 -20.01 24.39 6.88
N ASN A 144 -18.97 23.57 6.78
CA ASN A 144 -18.20 23.04 7.92
C ASN A 144 -16.97 23.91 8.27
N ALA A 145 -16.59 24.86 7.40
CA ALA A 145 -15.43 25.70 7.64
C ALA A 145 -15.69 26.74 8.76
N THR A 146 -14.72 26.86 9.66
CA THR A 146 -14.71 27.88 10.72
C THR A 146 -13.56 28.86 10.49
N VAL A 147 -13.60 30.03 11.12
CA VAL A 147 -12.48 30.99 11.03
C VAL A 147 -11.17 30.36 11.51
N GLU A 148 -11.22 29.54 12.57
CA GLU A 148 -10.03 28.86 13.10
C GLU A 148 -9.51 27.80 12.14
N SER A 149 -10.40 26.97 11.56
CA SER A 149 -9.96 25.96 10.59
C SER A 149 -9.40 26.58 9.33
N VAL A 150 -10.02 27.67 8.84
CA VAL A 150 -9.51 28.44 7.70
C VAL A 150 -8.12 28.97 7.97
N GLU A 151 -7.88 29.63 9.11
CA GLU A 151 -6.53 30.13 9.42
C GLU A 151 -5.48 29.00 9.50
N LYS A 152 -5.84 27.83 10.04
CA LYS A 152 -4.93 26.68 10.16
C LYS A 152 -4.59 26.03 8.82
N GLY A 153 -5.59 25.81 7.96
CA GLY A 153 -5.38 25.11 6.68
C GLY A 153 -5.11 26.02 5.49
N PHE A 154 -5.19 27.35 5.65
CA PHE A 154 -5.09 28.28 4.51
C PHE A 154 -3.81 28.12 3.70
N GLU A 155 -2.68 27.82 4.35
CA GLU A 155 -1.41 27.60 3.66
C GLU A 155 -1.49 26.37 2.72
N SER A 156 -1.98 25.24 3.24
CA SER A 156 -2.17 24.02 2.45
C SER A 156 -3.13 24.25 1.27
N PHE A 157 -4.26 24.92 1.53
CA PHE A 157 -5.22 25.31 0.49
C PHE A 157 -4.59 26.19 -0.59
N THR A 158 -3.82 27.22 -0.22
CA THR A 158 -3.18 28.10 -1.21
C THR A 158 -2.13 27.36 -2.04
N LYS A 159 -1.36 26.44 -1.43
CA LYS A 159 -0.42 25.58 -2.15
C LYS A 159 -1.15 24.66 -3.14
N SER A 160 -2.23 24.00 -2.72
CA SER A 160 -3.06 23.15 -3.58
C SER A 160 -3.65 23.94 -4.75
N LEU A 161 -4.18 25.14 -4.49
CA LEU A 161 -4.74 26.02 -5.52
C LEU A 161 -3.67 26.46 -6.52
N GLN A 162 -2.48 26.88 -6.06
CA GLN A 162 -1.37 27.22 -6.96
C GLN A 162 -0.96 26.04 -7.81
N TRP A 163 -0.85 24.85 -7.20
CA TRP A 163 -0.51 23.63 -7.93
C TRP A 163 -1.54 23.30 -9.00
N SER A 164 -2.84 23.37 -8.67
CA SER A 164 -3.91 23.16 -9.65
C SER A 164 -3.82 24.14 -10.83
N LEU A 165 -3.51 25.42 -10.58
CA LEU A 165 -3.32 26.41 -11.64
C LEU A 165 -2.11 26.10 -12.53
N ILE A 166 -0.98 25.70 -11.93
CA ILE A 166 0.24 25.30 -12.64
C ILE A 166 -0.02 24.06 -13.48
N ARG A 167 -0.59 23.01 -12.88
CA ARG A 167 -0.98 21.75 -13.52
C ARG A 167 -1.85 22.00 -14.75
N ASN A 168 -2.92 22.79 -14.57
CA ASN A 168 -3.83 23.14 -15.66
C ASN A 168 -3.16 23.95 -16.77
N LYS A 169 -2.22 24.85 -16.43
CA LYS A 169 -1.44 25.59 -17.43
C LYS A 169 -0.48 24.68 -18.18
N ALA A 170 0.21 23.79 -17.47
CA ALA A 170 1.16 22.84 -18.05
C ALA A 170 0.46 21.85 -18.98
N ALA A 171 -0.68 21.28 -18.56
CA ALA A 171 -1.51 20.42 -19.41
C ALA A 171 -1.88 21.11 -20.73
N ARG A 172 -2.30 22.39 -20.70
CA ARG A 172 -2.57 23.17 -21.91
C ARG A 172 -1.34 23.41 -22.78
N LEU A 173 -0.16 23.63 -22.17
CA LEU A 173 1.09 23.86 -22.90
C LEU A 173 1.55 22.60 -23.65
N PHE A 174 1.39 21.42 -23.03
CA PHE A 174 1.73 20.13 -23.63
C PHE A 174 0.60 19.55 -24.50
N GLY A 175 -0.56 20.21 -24.56
CA GLY A 175 -1.72 19.70 -25.31
C GLY A 175 -2.30 18.41 -24.73
N ILE A 176 -2.15 18.21 -23.42
CA ILE A 176 -2.62 17.00 -22.72
C ILE A 176 -4.12 17.09 -22.51
N GLN A 177 -4.82 16.02 -22.85
CA GLN A 177 -6.24 15.84 -22.61
C GLN A 177 -6.48 14.43 -22.07
N VAL A 178 -7.44 14.34 -21.15
CA VAL A 178 -7.98 13.08 -20.67
C VAL A 178 -9.13 12.70 -21.58
N THR A 179 -9.05 11.51 -22.16
CA THR A 179 -10.06 10.93 -23.03
C THR A 179 -10.85 9.86 -22.30
N GLU A 180 -12.02 9.51 -22.81
CA GLU A 180 -12.84 8.44 -22.26
C GLU A 180 -12.08 7.09 -22.25
N ASP A 181 -11.25 6.83 -23.27
CA ASP A 181 -10.45 5.61 -23.33
C ASP A 181 -9.38 5.56 -22.24
N ASP A 182 -8.81 6.71 -21.86
CA ASP A 182 -7.86 6.76 -20.75
C ASP A 182 -8.54 6.43 -19.41
N LEU A 183 -9.74 6.96 -19.19
CA LEU A 183 -10.53 6.69 -17.98
C LEU A 183 -10.93 5.21 -17.91
N LYS A 184 -11.38 4.63 -19.02
CA LYS A 184 -11.68 3.19 -19.10
C LYS A 184 -10.45 2.34 -18.81
N ALA A 185 -9.29 2.70 -19.36
CA ALA A 185 -8.04 1.99 -19.09
C ALA A 185 -7.62 2.11 -17.62
N TYR A 186 -7.73 3.30 -17.04
CA TYR A 186 -7.47 3.56 -15.62
C TYR A 186 -8.36 2.68 -14.73
N PHE A 187 -9.69 2.70 -14.96
CA PHE A 187 -10.61 1.88 -14.16
C PHE A 187 -10.42 0.38 -14.39
N ALA A 188 -10.11 -0.06 -15.61
CA ALA A 188 -9.81 -1.45 -15.90
C ALA A 188 -8.58 -1.93 -15.10
N ASN A 189 -7.51 -1.12 -15.07
CA ASN A 189 -6.33 -1.40 -14.27
C ASN A 189 -6.66 -1.42 -12.77
N ARG A 190 -7.47 -0.48 -12.28
CA ARG A 190 -7.90 -0.44 -10.87
C ARG A 190 -8.70 -1.68 -10.48
N VAL A 191 -9.62 -2.13 -11.34
CA VAL A 191 -10.38 -3.37 -11.16
C VAL A 191 -9.44 -4.58 -11.14
N LEU A 192 -8.52 -4.69 -12.11
CA LEU A 192 -7.55 -5.77 -12.15
C LEU A 192 -6.70 -5.82 -10.87
N SER A 193 -6.20 -4.68 -10.40
CA SER A 193 -5.43 -4.57 -9.17
C SER A 193 -6.21 -5.03 -7.94
N TYR A 194 -7.51 -4.72 -7.86
CA TYR A 194 -8.38 -5.18 -6.76
C TYR A 194 -8.48 -6.71 -6.68
N PHE A 195 -8.40 -7.40 -7.83
CA PHE A 195 -8.43 -8.87 -7.93
C PHE A 195 -7.03 -9.49 -8.07
N GLY A 196 -5.97 -8.77 -7.69
CA GLY A 196 -4.59 -9.27 -7.76
C GLY A 196 -4.13 -9.64 -9.17
N GLY A 197 -4.70 -9.01 -10.21
CA GLY A 197 -4.37 -9.23 -11.61
C GLY A 197 -4.81 -10.60 -12.17
N GLN A 198 -5.57 -11.40 -11.41
CA GLN A 198 -5.99 -12.75 -11.81
C GLN A 198 -7.33 -12.77 -12.55
N LEU A 199 -8.03 -11.65 -12.59
CA LEU A 199 -9.32 -11.55 -13.26
C LEU A 199 -9.14 -11.55 -14.79
N ASN A 200 -9.48 -12.66 -15.44
CA ASN A 200 -9.37 -12.83 -16.90
C ASN A 200 -10.71 -12.69 -17.64
N ASP A 201 -11.82 -12.48 -16.92
CA ASP A 201 -13.15 -12.29 -17.54
C ASP A 201 -13.34 -10.82 -17.96
N MET A 202 -13.07 -10.55 -19.23
CA MET A 202 -13.21 -9.21 -19.82
C MET A 202 -14.64 -8.67 -19.77
N ASN A 203 -15.68 -9.52 -19.77
CA ASN A 203 -17.07 -9.05 -19.67
C ASN A 203 -17.36 -8.53 -18.26
N LEU A 204 -16.85 -9.21 -17.25
CA LEU A 204 -16.98 -8.77 -15.85
C LEU A 204 -16.20 -7.48 -15.62
N ILE A 205 -14.97 -7.38 -16.13
CA ILE A 205 -14.15 -6.15 -16.05
C ILE A 205 -14.89 -4.98 -16.70
N ASN A 206 -15.37 -5.16 -17.94
CA ASN A 206 -16.07 -4.08 -18.65
C ASN A 206 -17.34 -3.64 -17.92
N GLY A 207 -18.13 -4.58 -17.38
CA GLY A 207 -19.32 -4.24 -16.59
C GLY A 207 -19.01 -3.47 -15.30
N MET A 208 -17.87 -3.74 -14.65
CA MET A 208 -17.42 -2.96 -13.48
C MET A 208 -16.92 -1.58 -13.88
N VAL A 209 -16.15 -1.48 -14.96
CA VAL A 209 -15.67 -0.20 -15.52
C VAL A 209 -16.84 0.69 -15.89
N GLU A 210 -17.86 0.16 -16.58
CA GLU A 210 -19.07 0.93 -16.93
C GLU A 210 -19.79 1.48 -15.70
N ARG A 211 -19.86 0.71 -14.61
CA ARG A 211 -20.45 1.18 -13.35
C ARG A 211 -19.63 2.31 -12.72
N LEU A 212 -18.30 2.19 -12.72
CA LEU A 212 -17.40 3.23 -12.21
C LEU A 212 -17.49 4.51 -13.05
N MET A 213 -17.60 4.37 -14.37
CA MET A 213 -17.78 5.50 -15.30
C MET A 213 -19.13 6.24 -15.15
N GLN A 214 -20.12 5.66 -14.44
CA GLN A 214 -21.39 6.32 -14.14
C GLN A 214 -21.34 7.19 -12.89
N ASP A 215 -20.30 7.03 -12.07
CA ASP A 215 -20.09 7.82 -10.86
C ASP A 215 -19.24 9.04 -11.22
N GLU A 216 -19.89 10.21 -11.32
CA GLU A 216 -19.24 11.48 -11.70
C GLU A 216 -18.07 11.83 -10.78
N LYS A 217 -18.19 11.56 -9.47
CA LYS A 217 -17.11 11.80 -8.51
C LYS A 217 -15.92 10.90 -8.78
N GLN A 218 -16.14 9.61 -9.05
CA GLN A 218 -15.05 8.69 -9.40
C GLN A 218 -14.39 9.09 -10.74
N VAL A 219 -15.19 9.52 -11.71
CA VAL A 219 -14.69 9.97 -13.02
C VAL A 219 -13.84 11.22 -12.89
N ASP A 220 -14.26 12.19 -12.08
CA ASP A 220 -13.51 13.43 -11.83
C ASP A 220 -12.17 13.13 -11.14
N GLN A 221 -12.19 12.29 -10.10
CA GLN A 221 -10.98 11.84 -9.40
C GLN A 221 -10.02 11.11 -10.34
N ALA A 222 -10.53 10.14 -11.11
CA ALA A 222 -9.74 9.42 -12.11
C ALA A 222 -9.19 10.35 -13.20
N GLY A 223 -9.97 11.36 -13.61
CA GLY A 223 -9.55 12.36 -14.58
C GLY A 223 -8.36 13.17 -14.08
N ASP A 224 -8.39 13.60 -12.82
CA ASP A 224 -7.29 14.33 -12.20
C ASP A 224 -6.02 13.47 -12.07
N GLU A 225 -6.14 12.20 -11.69
CA GLU A 225 -5.01 11.25 -11.62
C GLU A 225 -4.42 10.96 -13.01
N VAL A 226 -5.26 10.65 -14.00
CA VAL A 226 -4.81 10.38 -15.37
C VAL A 226 -4.15 11.61 -15.99
N LEU A 227 -4.68 12.80 -15.71
CA LEU A 227 -4.07 14.06 -16.14
C LEU A 227 -2.67 14.21 -15.54
N LEU A 228 -2.52 13.89 -14.25
CA LEU A 228 -1.26 13.97 -13.52
C LEU A 228 -0.21 13.03 -14.11
N ASP A 229 -0.59 11.77 -14.33
CA ASP A 229 0.29 10.75 -14.92
C ASP A 229 0.80 11.16 -16.30
N LYS A 230 -0.12 11.63 -17.16
CA LYS A 230 0.24 12.13 -18.49
C LYS A 230 1.15 13.36 -18.41
N LEU A 231 0.88 14.26 -17.46
CA LEU A 231 1.69 15.45 -17.26
C LEU A 231 3.09 15.10 -16.78
N GLN A 232 3.21 14.17 -15.84
CA GLN A 232 4.50 13.67 -15.36
C GLN A 232 5.29 13.05 -16.53
N ALA A 233 4.67 12.20 -17.34
CA ALA A 233 5.31 11.61 -18.50
C ALA A 233 5.79 12.67 -19.51
N ALA A 234 4.96 13.68 -19.79
CA ALA A 234 5.31 14.76 -20.71
C ALA A 234 6.45 15.65 -20.17
N ILE A 235 6.45 15.96 -18.87
CA ILE A 235 7.52 16.74 -18.25
C ILE A 235 8.82 15.93 -18.23
N ASN A 236 8.77 14.66 -17.85
CA ASN A 236 9.94 13.76 -17.83
C ASN A 236 10.60 13.65 -19.21
N ALA A 237 9.82 13.76 -20.30
CA ALA A 237 10.36 13.74 -21.67
C ALA A 237 11.13 15.01 -22.06
N VAL A 238 10.98 16.13 -21.34
CA VAL A 238 11.63 17.42 -21.68
C VAL A 238 12.65 17.89 -20.64
N VAL A 239 12.61 17.36 -19.42
CA VAL A 239 13.57 17.68 -18.37
C VAL A 239 14.77 16.76 -18.41
N THR A 240 15.91 17.24 -17.91
CA THR A 240 17.09 16.40 -17.72
C THR A 240 17.06 15.76 -16.33
N ILE A 241 16.89 14.44 -16.28
CA ILE A 241 16.92 13.66 -15.05
C ILE A 241 18.37 13.29 -14.72
N ASN A 242 18.85 13.74 -13.56
CA ASN A 242 20.19 13.44 -13.08
C ASN A 242 20.13 12.29 -12.08
N LEU A 243 20.59 11.10 -12.49
CA LEU A 243 20.62 9.93 -11.61
C LEU A 243 21.66 10.12 -10.51
N LYS A 244 21.24 9.93 -9.27
CA LYS A 244 22.09 9.99 -8.08
C LYS A 244 22.12 8.61 -7.42
N PRO A 245 23.30 7.98 -7.28
CA PRO A 245 23.39 6.74 -6.53
C PRO A 245 23.12 7.03 -5.05
N ILE A 246 22.26 6.22 -4.43
CA ILE A 246 21.87 6.35 -3.03
C ILE A 246 21.83 4.96 -2.38
N PRO A 247 22.32 4.80 -1.13
CA PRO A 247 22.14 3.56 -0.37
C PRO A 247 20.65 3.28 -0.09
N GLU A 248 20.27 2.00 -0.03
CA GLU A 248 18.90 1.57 0.24
C GLU A 248 18.38 2.15 1.57
N GLU A 249 19.15 2.05 2.64
CA GLU A 249 18.76 2.55 3.97
C GLU A 249 18.45 4.04 3.97
N GLU A 250 19.25 4.84 3.24
CA GLU A 250 19.04 6.28 3.09
C GLU A 250 17.80 6.57 2.26
N PHE A 251 17.58 5.82 1.17
CA PHE A 251 16.41 5.99 0.33
C PHE A 251 15.09 5.64 1.06
N VAL A 252 15.09 4.56 1.84
CA VAL A 252 13.94 4.18 2.68
C VAL A 252 13.60 5.26 3.70
N GLU A 253 14.61 5.90 4.31
CA GLU A 253 14.38 7.00 5.25
C GLU A 253 13.81 8.24 4.54
N ILE A 254 14.28 8.58 3.34
CA ILE A 254 13.71 9.66 2.52
C ILE A 254 12.23 9.39 2.22
N ILE A 255 11.88 8.17 1.81
CA ILE A 255 10.48 7.79 1.56
C ILE A 255 9.66 7.95 2.83
N ARG A 256 10.15 7.48 3.97
CA ARG A 256 9.46 7.58 5.25
C ARG A 256 9.17 9.04 5.63
N GLN A 257 10.14 9.92 5.46
CA GLN A 257 9.98 11.34 5.75
C GLN A 257 8.98 11.99 4.80
N ALA A 258 9.08 11.71 3.49
CA ALA A 258 8.14 12.21 2.50
C ALA A 258 6.69 11.78 2.78
N GLN A 259 6.50 10.53 3.23
CA GLN A 259 5.18 10.01 3.63
C GLN A 259 4.64 10.71 4.89
N ALA A 260 5.48 10.95 5.89
CA ALA A 260 5.08 11.66 7.11
C ALA A 260 4.70 13.13 6.82
N GLU A 261 5.43 13.79 5.94
CA GLU A 261 5.13 15.15 5.47
C GLU A 261 3.81 15.19 4.70
N ALA A 262 3.60 14.26 3.77
CA ALA A 262 2.36 14.15 2.99
C ALA A 262 1.14 13.89 3.90
N GLN A 263 1.27 13.02 4.90
CA GLN A 263 0.21 12.78 5.89
C GLN A 263 -0.11 14.03 6.71
N THR A 264 0.90 14.81 7.07
CA THR A 264 0.71 16.06 7.82
C THR A 264 -0.02 17.09 6.95
N GLN A 265 0.39 17.26 5.70
CA GLN A 265 -0.25 18.18 4.75
C GLN A 265 -1.69 17.77 4.44
N GLN A 266 -1.96 16.47 4.31
CA GLN A 266 -3.32 15.96 4.14
C GLN A 266 -4.17 16.23 5.37
N ALA A 267 -3.66 15.95 6.57
CA ALA A 267 -4.39 16.25 7.81
C ALA A 267 -4.70 17.76 7.94
N GLU A 268 -3.80 18.64 7.51
CA GLU A 268 -4.04 20.09 7.47
C GLU A 268 -5.08 20.51 6.42
N ALA A 269 -5.14 19.82 5.28
CA ALA A 269 -6.16 20.03 4.27
C ALA A 269 -7.54 19.58 4.77
N ASP A 270 -7.60 18.42 5.43
CA ASP A 270 -8.85 17.86 6.00
C ASP A 270 -9.44 18.76 7.09
N ILE A 271 -8.61 19.53 7.81
CA ILE A 271 -9.07 20.54 8.79
C ILE A 271 -10.01 21.58 8.14
N LEU A 272 -9.80 21.90 6.85
CA LEU A 272 -10.65 22.83 6.13
C LEU A 272 -12.01 22.26 5.73
N GLY A 273 -12.27 20.99 6.02
CA GLY A 273 -13.49 20.31 5.61
C GLY A 273 -13.58 20.11 4.11
N GLU A 274 -12.45 19.96 3.41
CA GLU A 274 -12.46 19.32 2.08
C GLU A 274 -12.74 17.82 2.30
N GLU A 275 -13.97 17.50 2.75
CA GLU A 275 -14.42 16.11 2.74
C GLU A 275 -14.59 15.68 1.28
N GLU A 276 -13.78 14.68 0.93
CA GLU A 276 -13.82 13.76 -0.21
C GLU A 276 -14.91 13.97 -1.26
#